data_AF-A0A965V414-F1
#
_entry.id   AF-A0A965V414-F1
#
_cell.length_a   1.000
_cell.length_b   1.000
_cell.length_c   1.000
_cell.angle_alpha   90.00
_cell.angle_beta   90.00
_cell.angle_gamma   90.00
#
_symmetry.space_group_name_H-M   'P 1'
#
loop_
_entity.id
_entity.type
_entity.pdbx_description
1 polymer ?
#
loop_
_entity_poly.entity_id
_entity_poly.type
_entity_poly.pdbx_seq_one_letter_code
_entity_poly.pdbx_strand_id
1 'polypeptide(L)'
;MFGISLPEITIICIVLLLVVGPERMPEATKKAAHFFGKFRNQTDAMRRELYNTMYTPAKEISQDITKAKTSLMTVKSEITEEVRQASQQATDALDTPSEDKSST
;
A
#
# COMPACT_ATOMS: atom_id res chain seq x y z
N MET A 1 -14.08 -2.77 18.03
CA MET A 1 -14.01 -3.88 19.00
C MET A 1 -12.55 -4.09 19.36
N PHE A 2 -12.26 -4.47 20.62
CA PHE A 2 -10.98 -4.35 21.35
C PHE A 2 -10.84 -3.06 22.17
N GLY A 3 -11.52 -3.05 23.32
CA GLY A 3 -11.19 -2.15 24.43
C GLY A 3 -10.31 -2.92 25.41
N ILE A 4 -8.99 -2.99 25.16
CA ILE A 4 -8.05 -3.56 26.13
C ILE A 4 -7.91 -2.57 27.28
N SER A 5 -8.44 -2.98 28.41
CA SER A 5 -8.39 -2.28 29.69
C SER A 5 -7.21 -2.78 30.54
N LEU A 6 -6.76 -1.99 31.51
CA LEU A 6 -5.68 -2.39 32.43
C LEU A 6 -5.91 -3.75 33.11
N PRO A 7 -7.13 -4.13 33.54
CA PRO A 7 -7.41 -5.44 34.11
C PRO A 7 -7.12 -6.60 33.14
N GLU A 8 -7.49 -6.45 31.87
CA GLU A 8 -7.28 -7.50 30.86
C GLU A 8 -5.78 -7.71 30.59
N ILE A 9 -5.00 -6.62 30.48
CA ILE A 9 -3.52 -6.72 30.38
C ILE A 9 -2.95 -7.46 31.59
N THR A 10 -3.46 -7.19 32.80
CA THR A 10 -2.98 -7.84 34.03
C THR A 10 -3.23 -9.35 34.00
N ILE A 11 -4.42 -9.79 33.57
CA ILE A 11 -4.75 -11.23 33.42
C ILE A 11 -3.82 -11.88 32.40
N ILE A 12 -3.61 -11.25 31.25
CA ILE A 12 -2.71 -11.77 30.20
C ILE A 12 -1.28 -11.89 30.74
N CYS A 13 -0.79 -10.90 31.49
CA CYS A 13 0.52 -10.95 32.13
C CYS A 13 0.64 -12.14 33.10
N ILE A 14 -0.37 -12.40 33.93
CA ILE A 14 -0.37 -13.56 34.84
C ILE A 14 -0.29 -14.87 34.05
N VAL A 15 -1.11 -15.02 33.00
CA VAL A 15 -1.10 -16.23 32.16
C VAL A 15 0.26 -16.40 31.46
N LEU A 16 0.83 -15.33 30.90
CA LEU A 16 2.16 -15.36 30.29
C LEU A 16 3.24 -15.75 31.28
N LEU A 17 3.21 -15.20 32.50
CA LEU A 17 4.15 -15.56 33.55
C LEU A 17 3.99 -17.01 33.99
N LEU A 18 2.79 -17.59 33.94
CA LEU A 18 2.55 -18.98 34.29
C LEU A 18 3.05 -19.93 33.19
N VAL A 19 2.82 -19.60 31.92
CA VAL A 19 3.24 -20.41 30.76
C VAL A 19 4.75 -20.36 30.55
N VAL A 20 5.34 -19.16 30.57
CA VAL A 20 6.77 -18.95 30.31
C VAL A 20 7.59 -19.16 31.59
N GLY A 21 7.00 -18.85 32.75
CA GLY A 21 7.66 -18.78 34.03
C GLY A 21 8.10 -17.33 34.35
N PRO A 22 7.88 -16.84 35.59
CA PRO A 22 8.24 -15.48 35.98
C PRO A 22 9.75 -15.22 35.97
N GLU A 23 10.57 -16.25 36.19
CA GLU A 23 12.04 -16.13 36.09
C GLU A 23 12.54 -16.11 34.65
N ARG A 24 11.84 -16.76 33.71
CA ARG A 24 12.31 -16.91 32.32
C ARG A 24 11.83 -15.80 31.39
N MET A 25 10.69 -15.17 31.68
CA MET A 25 10.18 -14.01 30.94
C MET A 25 11.17 -12.83 30.87
N PRO A 26 11.82 -12.40 31.97
CA PRO A 26 12.81 -11.33 31.91
C PRO A 26 14.06 -11.74 31.12
N GLU A 27 14.50 -13.00 31.19
CA GLU A 27 15.64 -13.48 30.39
C GLU A 27 15.32 -13.55 28.90
N ALA A 28 14.15 -14.06 28.54
CA ALA A 28 13.67 -14.12 27.17
C ALA A 28 13.53 -12.72 26.57
N THR A 29 12.95 -11.78 27.34
CA THR A 29 12.80 -10.39 26.91
C THR A 29 14.15 -9.71 26.75
N LYS A 30 15.13 -9.95 27.63
CA LYS A 30 16.50 -9.43 27.48
C LYS A 30 17.15 -9.89 26.18
N LYS A 31 17.04 -11.18 25.84
CA LYS A 31 17.60 -11.75 24.60
C LYS A 31 16.89 -11.19 23.36
N ALA A 32 15.56 -11.14 23.39
CA ALA A 32 14.75 -10.59 22.31
C ALA A 32 15.03 -9.09 22.11
N ALA A 33 15.07 -8.30 23.19
CA ALA A 33 15.36 -6.86 23.15
C ALA A 33 16.78 -6.59 22.66
N HIS A 34 17.76 -7.40 23.05
CA HIS A 34 19.14 -7.27 22.56
C HIS A 34 19.22 -7.55 21.05
N PHE A 35 18.52 -8.57 20.56
CA PHE A 35 18.46 -8.88 19.13
C PHE A 35 17.72 -7.77 18.35
N PHE A 36 16.59 -7.30 18.88
CA PHE A 36 15.82 -6.22 18.27
C PHE A 36 16.59 -4.90 18.24
N GLY A 37 17.39 -4.61 19.28
CA GLY A 37 18.30 -3.47 19.31
C GLY A 37 19.39 -3.57 18.24
N LYS A 38 19.98 -4.75 18.05
CA LYS A 38 20.93 -5.00 16.94
C LYS A 38 20.28 -4.84 15.57
N PHE A 39 19.07 -5.36 15.39
CA PHE A 39 18.31 -5.22 14.13
C PHE A 39 17.97 -3.76 13.84
N ARG A 40 17.59 -2.98 14.87
CA ARG A 40 17.34 -1.54 14.73
C ARG A 40 18.59 -0.80 14.30
N ASN A 41 19.74 -1.06 14.95
CA ASN A 41 21.01 -0.45 14.56
C ASN A 41 21.46 -0.85 13.16
N GLN A 42 21.23 -2.09 12.73
CA GLN A 42 21.53 -2.53 11.36
C GLN A 42 20.59 -1.86 10.34
N THR A 43 19.31 -1.69 10.68
CA THR A 43 18.35 -0.95 9.85
C THR A 43 18.70 0.53 9.80
N ASP A 44 19.22 1.11 10.88
CA ASP A 44 19.69 2.50 10.93
C ASP A 44 20.98 2.68 10.11
N ALA A 45 21.88 1.69 10.10
CA ALA A 45 23.05 1.67 9.22
C ALA A 45 22.64 1.56 7.74
N MET A 46 21.70 0.66 7.41
CA MET A 46 21.11 0.59 6.07
C MET A 46 20.37 1.88 5.71
N ARG A 47 19.62 2.46 6.64
CA ARG A 47 18.98 3.78 6.45
C ARG A 47 20.02 4.86 6.25
N ARG A 48 21.19 4.81 6.87
CA ARG A 48 22.25 5.83 6.76
C ARG A 48 23.05 5.69 5.47
N GLU A 49 23.31 4.46 5.01
CA GLU A 49 23.83 4.19 3.66
C GLU A 49 22.80 4.59 2.59
N LEU A 50 21.54 4.22 2.79
CA LEU A 50 20.44 4.72 1.98
C LEU A 50 20.38 6.24 2.06
N TYR A 51 20.53 6.90 3.21
CA TYR A 51 20.43 8.37 3.35
C TYR A 51 21.61 9.09 2.68
N ASN A 52 22.82 8.53 2.74
CA ASN A 52 23.98 9.04 2.02
C ASN A 52 23.88 8.82 0.50
N THR A 53 23.12 7.83 0.06
CA THR A 53 22.82 7.59 -1.36
C THR A 53 21.48 8.21 -1.80
N MET A 54 20.56 8.59 -0.89
CA MET A 54 19.14 8.96 -1.13
C MET A 54 18.82 10.46 -1.02
N TYR A 55 19.75 11.31 -0.60
CA TYR A 55 19.51 12.76 -0.68
C TYR A 55 19.35 13.25 -2.15
N THR A 56 19.83 12.48 -3.12
CA THR A 56 19.61 12.68 -4.56
C THR A 56 18.40 11.86 -5.12
N PRO A 57 18.27 10.54 -4.90
CA PRO A 57 17.22 9.72 -5.50
C PRO A 57 15.87 9.68 -4.79
N ALA A 58 15.69 10.19 -3.57
CA ALA A 58 14.31 10.37 -3.05
C ALA A 58 13.51 11.37 -3.92
N LYS A 59 14.21 12.35 -4.51
CA LYS A 59 13.65 13.30 -5.48
C LYS A 59 13.43 12.66 -6.85
N GLU A 60 14.35 11.79 -7.30
CA GLU A 60 14.23 11.07 -8.58
C GLU A 60 13.15 9.98 -8.53
N ILE A 61 13.06 9.18 -7.46
CA ILE A 61 11.98 8.19 -7.25
C ILE A 61 10.62 8.90 -7.19
N SER A 62 10.53 10.04 -6.51
CA SER A 62 9.30 10.84 -6.50
C SER A 62 8.97 11.41 -7.89
N GLN A 63 9.99 11.80 -8.66
CA GLN A 63 9.82 12.33 -10.02
C GLN A 63 9.45 11.23 -11.02
N ASP A 64 9.99 10.02 -10.90
CA ASP A 64 9.69 8.87 -11.75
C ASP A 64 8.30 8.31 -11.44
N ILE A 65 7.90 8.25 -10.17
CA ILE A 65 6.51 7.93 -9.79
C ILE A 65 5.55 9.00 -10.32
N THR A 66 5.94 10.29 -10.27
CA THR A 66 5.11 11.38 -10.81
C THR A 66 5.02 11.31 -12.34
N LYS A 67 6.14 11.09 -13.04
CA LYS A 67 6.17 10.93 -14.51
C LYS A 67 5.36 9.72 -14.94
N ALA A 68 5.50 8.57 -14.28
CA ALA A 68 4.71 7.38 -14.57
C ALA A 68 3.21 7.63 -14.34
N LYS A 69 2.86 8.36 -13.28
CA LYS A 69 1.47 8.75 -13.00
C LYS A 69 0.92 9.72 -14.04
N THR A 70 1.72 10.67 -14.53
CA THR A 70 1.35 11.60 -15.60
C THR A 70 1.20 10.88 -16.94
N SER A 71 2.16 10.03 -17.32
CA SER A 71 2.07 9.23 -18.55
C SER A 71 0.85 8.30 -18.52
N LEU A 72 0.56 7.66 -17.38
CA LEU A 72 -0.66 6.88 -17.22
C LEU A 72 -1.93 7.73 -17.28
N MET A 73 -1.90 8.98 -16.80
CA MET A 73 -3.03 9.91 -16.91
C MET A 73 -3.26 10.39 -18.34
N THR A 74 -2.19 10.63 -19.10
CA THR A 74 -2.27 11.03 -20.51
C THR A 74 -2.78 9.87 -21.35
N VAL A 75 -2.21 8.67 -21.18
CA VAL A 75 -2.68 7.45 -21.84
C VAL A 75 -4.12 7.13 -21.44
N LYS A 76 -4.49 7.31 -20.17
CA LYS A 76 -5.89 7.15 -19.74
C LYS A 76 -6.80 8.17 -20.43
N SER A 77 -6.38 9.43 -20.56
CA SER A 77 -7.18 10.48 -21.20
C SER A 77 -7.33 10.26 -22.70
N GLU A 78 -6.26 9.84 -23.39
CA GLU A 78 -6.25 9.49 -24.80
C GLU A 78 -7.12 8.25 -25.06
N ILE A 79 -6.97 7.19 -24.26
CA ILE A 79 -7.82 5.99 -24.35
C ILE A 79 -9.27 6.34 -24.02
N THR A 80 -9.54 7.20 -23.03
CA THR A 80 -10.92 7.58 -22.69
C THR A 80 -11.55 8.40 -23.81
N GLU A 81 -10.79 9.29 -24.47
CA GLU A 81 -11.27 10.04 -25.62
C GLU A 81 -11.44 9.18 -26.88
N GLU A 82 -10.51 8.27 -27.17
CA GLU A 82 -10.65 7.30 -28.27
C GLU A 82 -11.82 6.36 -28.03
N VAL A 83 -12.01 5.86 -26.80
CA VAL A 83 -13.16 5.03 -26.43
C VAL A 83 -14.44 5.84 -26.49
N ARG A 84 -14.44 7.12 -26.09
CA ARG A 84 -15.60 8.00 -26.18
C ARG A 84 -15.96 8.30 -27.64
N GLN A 85 -14.98 8.57 -28.50
CA GLN A 85 -15.18 8.81 -29.93
C GLN A 85 -15.61 7.54 -30.68
N ALA A 86 -15.01 6.39 -30.38
CA ALA A 86 -15.43 5.10 -30.90
C ALA A 86 -16.83 4.71 -30.41
N SER A 87 -17.17 5.04 -29.16
CA SER A 87 -18.52 4.85 -28.62
C SER A 87 -19.51 5.83 -29.26
N GLN A 88 -19.15 7.09 -29.52
CA GLN A 88 -20.00 8.05 -30.21
C GLN A 88 -20.24 7.61 -31.66
N GLN A 89 -19.20 7.17 -32.37
CA GLN A 89 -19.31 6.64 -33.73
C GLN A 89 -20.12 5.33 -33.79
N ALA A 90 -19.97 4.47 -32.79
CA ALA A 90 -20.78 3.26 -32.67
C ALA A 90 -22.24 3.60 -32.30
N THR A 91 -22.48 4.63 -31.48
CA THR A 91 -23.83 5.07 -31.11
C THR A 91 -24.53 5.76 -32.28
N ASP A 92 -23.83 6.61 -33.04
CA ASP A 92 -24.34 7.24 -34.28
C ASP A 92 -24.61 6.20 -35.39
N ALA A 93 -23.81 5.11 -35.44
CA ALA A 93 -24.06 4.00 -36.35
C ALA A 93 -25.20 3.07 -35.88
N LEU A 94 -25.56 3.10 -34.58
CA LEU A 94 -26.67 2.34 -34.00
C LEU A 94 -28.00 3.14 -33.98
N ASP A 95 -27.96 4.46 -34.20
CA ASP A 95 -29.13 5.36 -34.26
C ASP A 95 -29.54 5.73 -35.71
N THR A 96 -29.13 4.92 -36.70
CA THR A 96 -29.78 4.97 -38.02
C THR A 96 -31.17 4.36 -37.87
N PRO A 97 -32.26 5.13 -38.03
CA PRO A 97 -33.61 4.61 -37.92
C PRO A 97 -33.77 3.47 -38.92
N SER A 98 -34.31 2.36 -38.43
CA SER A 98 -34.84 1.30 -39.27
C SER A 98 -35.98 1.89 -40.12
N GLU A 99 -35.63 2.47 -41.27
CA GLU A 99 -36.58 2.79 -42.31
C GLU A 99 -36.61 1.58 -43.26
N ASP A 100 -37.46 0.59 -42.99
CA ASP A 100 -38.12 -0.14 -44.07
C ASP A 100 -39.36 -0.94 -43.62
N LYS A 101 -40.48 -0.63 -44.29
CA LYS A 101 -41.66 -1.47 -44.61
C LYS A 101 -42.70 -1.85 -43.54
N SER A 102 -43.83 -1.15 -43.65
CA SER A 102 -45.14 -1.74 -44.00
C SER A 102 -46.01 -0.61 -44.57
N SER A 103 -46.13 -0.41 -45.89
CA SER A 103 -47.02 -1.13 -46.83
C SER A 103 -48.47 -1.27 -46.35
N THR A 104 -49.35 -0.67 -47.16
CA THR A 104 -50.81 -0.91 -47.36
C THR A 104 -51.78 -0.19 -46.44
#